data_AF-A0A443L3X6-F1
#
_entry.id   AF-A0A443L3X6-F1
#
_cell.length_a   1.000
_cell.length_b   1.000
_cell.length_c   1.000
_cell.angle_alpha   90.00
_cell.angle_beta   90.00
_cell.angle_gamma   90.00
#
_symmetry.space_group_name_H-M   'P 1'
#
loop_
_entity.id
_entity.type
_entity.pdbx_description
1 polymer ?
#
loop_
_entity_poly.entity_id
_entity_poly.type
_entity_poly.pdbx_seq_one_letter_code
_entity_poly.pdbx_strand_id
1 'polypeptide(L)'
;METASKTIIRSKAELIDIFKYANDRLREAGVTVGMPRFVEFSNLLFLKLISEKNQENHYGLPSHVLWDSYREKDGVELLSYINDIVIPRINKKFTSIDSGDLFTVLSIQEDKASKLKEIINKLDSVDLSTIDTDIKGDAFEYFIEKYNSTNNDLGEYFTPRHLVKFLVDILKPKFGEKIYDSKTITMIQIQSAGKRLQLGVL
;
A
#
# COMPACT_ATOMS: atom_id res chain seq x y z
N MET A 1 -22.32 12.12 12.70
CA MET A 1 -21.89 11.46 11.45
C MET A 1 -22.03 9.98 11.68
N GLU A 2 -22.92 9.34 10.93
CA GLU A 2 -23.14 7.91 10.97
C GLU A 2 -21.90 7.24 10.37
N THR A 3 -21.06 6.63 11.22
CA THR A 3 -19.96 5.79 10.74
C THR A 3 -20.59 4.63 9.99
N ALA A 4 -20.53 4.65 8.65
CA ALA A 4 -20.91 3.51 7.84
C ALA A 4 -20.20 2.27 8.41
N SER A 5 -20.96 1.22 8.70
CA SER A 5 -20.40 0.01 9.30
C SER A 5 -19.34 -0.55 8.36
N LYS A 6 -18.09 -0.57 8.80
CA LYS A 6 -16.99 -1.15 8.02
C LYS A 6 -17.28 -2.62 7.73
N THR A 7 -16.94 -3.06 6.53
CA THR A 7 -17.10 -4.43 6.07
C THR A 7 -16.08 -5.32 6.78
N ILE A 8 -16.57 -6.41 7.37
CA ILE A 8 -15.72 -7.42 8.01
C ILE A 8 -15.22 -8.37 6.93
N ILE A 9 -13.91 -8.34 6.69
CA ILE A 9 -13.23 -9.26 5.77
C ILE A 9 -12.89 -10.55 6.51
N ARG A 10 -13.39 -11.68 6.00
CA ARG A 10 -13.25 -13.03 6.57
C ARG A 10 -12.41 -13.95 5.72
N SER A 11 -12.07 -13.56 4.49
CA SER A 11 -11.29 -14.41 3.58
C SER A 11 -10.36 -13.62 2.67
N LYS A 12 -9.33 -14.32 2.17
CA LYS A 12 -8.42 -13.85 1.11
C LYS A 12 -9.17 -13.38 -0.13
N ALA A 13 -10.21 -14.11 -0.55
CA ALA A 13 -10.97 -13.81 -1.76
C ALA A 13 -11.66 -12.44 -1.69
N GLU A 14 -12.27 -12.12 -0.55
CA GLU A 14 -12.93 -10.83 -0.34
C GLU A 14 -11.95 -9.65 -0.42
N LEU A 15 -10.75 -9.81 0.17
CA LEU A 15 -9.71 -8.79 0.10
C LEU A 15 -9.16 -8.63 -1.32
N ILE A 16 -8.95 -9.76 -2.01
CA ILE A 16 -8.53 -9.76 -3.42
C ILE A 16 -9.53 -9.01 -4.30
N ASP A 17 -10.83 -9.17 -4.07
CA ASP A 17 -11.84 -8.50 -4.90
C ASP A 17 -11.87 -6.99 -4.68
N ILE A 18 -11.53 -6.51 -3.47
CA ILE A 18 -11.27 -5.09 -3.22
C ILE A 18 -10.05 -4.61 -4.02
N PHE A 19 -8.98 -5.40 -4.03
CA PHE A 19 -7.74 -5.05 -4.73
C PHE A 19 -7.96 -5.02 -6.25
N LYS A 20 -8.68 -6.00 -6.80
CA LYS A 20 -9.10 -6.03 -8.21
C LYS A 20 -9.94 -4.80 -8.57
N TYR A 21 -10.94 -4.47 -7.74
CA TYR A 21 -11.76 -3.29 -7.98
C TYR A 21 -10.92 -2.02 -8.05
N ALA A 22 -10.04 -1.79 -7.08
CA ALA A 22 -9.17 -0.62 -7.06
C ALA A 22 -8.25 -0.58 -8.29
N ASN A 23 -7.66 -1.72 -8.67
CA ASN A 23 -6.82 -1.85 -9.85
C ASN A 23 -7.58 -1.56 -11.16
N ASP A 24 -8.84 -1.98 -11.28
CA ASP A 24 -9.68 -1.69 -12.45
C ASP A 24 -10.03 -0.21 -12.55
N ARG A 25 -10.29 0.47 -11.43
CA ARG A 25 -10.49 1.92 -11.39
C ARG A 25 -9.22 2.68 -11.79
N LEU A 26 -8.04 2.24 -11.38
CA LEU A 26 -6.77 2.84 -11.84
C LEU A 26 -6.57 2.67 -13.35
N ARG A 27 -6.93 1.51 -13.90
CA ARG A 27 -6.94 1.31 -15.36
C ARG A 27 -7.88 2.28 -16.06
N GLU A 28 -9.10 2.44 -15.54
CA GLU A 28 -10.08 3.41 -16.06
C GLU A 28 -9.60 4.86 -15.91
N ALA A 29 -8.82 5.16 -14.87
CA ALA A 29 -8.19 6.45 -14.61
C ALA A 29 -7.02 6.79 -15.55
N GLY A 30 -6.67 5.88 -16.46
CA GLY A 30 -5.59 6.08 -17.44
C GLY A 30 -4.21 5.65 -16.96
N VAL A 31 -4.09 4.97 -15.82
CA VAL A 31 -2.81 4.50 -15.30
C VAL A 31 -2.31 3.29 -16.10
N THR A 32 -1.11 3.40 -16.66
CA THR A 32 -0.49 2.38 -17.52
C THR A 32 -0.41 1.03 -16.82
N VAL A 33 -0.63 -0.05 -17.57
CA VAL A 33 -0.51 -1.43 -17.06
C VAL A 33 0.92 -1.71 -16.61
N GLY A 34 1.08 -2.68 -15.72
CA GLY A 34 2.39 -3.00 -15.15
C GLY A 34 2.77 -2.00 -14.07
N MET A 35 4.07 -1.72 -13.92
CA MET A 35 4.66 -1.11 -12.73
C MET A 35 3.94 0.15 -12.23
N PRO A 36 3.58 1.11 -13.09
CA PRO A 36 2.92 2.33 -12.64
C PRO A 36 1.62 2.06 -11.87
N ARG A 37 0.77 1.15 -12.36
CA ARG A 37 -0.50 0.84 -11.70
C ARG A 37 -0.32 0.14 -10.36
N PHE A 38 0.65 -0.77 -10.27
CA PHE A 38 0.95 -1.45 -9.01
C PHE A 38 1.49 -0.49 -7.95
N VAL A 39 2.39 0.42 -8.35
CA VAL A 39 2.91 1.46 -7.45
C VAL A 39 1.78 2.36 -6.97
N GLU A 40 0.90 2.84 -7.85
CA GLU A 40 -0.23 3.67 -7.45
C GLU A 40 -1.21 2.97 -6.50
N PHE A 41 -1.58 1.73 -6.81
CA PHE A 41 -2.41 0.93 -5.93
C PHE A 41 -1.77 0.76 -4.55
N SER A 42 -0.48 0.41 -4.54
CA SER A 42 0.28 0.21 -3.31
C SER A 42 0.35 1.49 -2.48
N ASN A 43 0.60 2.65 -3.12
CA ASN A 43 0.61 3.95 -2.45
C ASN A 43 -0.73 4.19 -1.73
N LEU A 44 -1.86 4.05 -2.41
CA LEU A 44 -3.19 4.27 -1.81
C LEU A 44 -3.48 3.34 -0.64
N LEU A 45 -3.16 2.05 -0.81
CA LEU A 45 -3.38 1.03 0.20
C LEU A 45 -2.54 1.28 1.46
N PHE A 46 -1.29 1.70 1.26
CA PHE A 46 -0.35 1.97 2.34
C PHE A 46 -0.62 3.29 3.04
N LEU A 47 -1.00 4.35 2.33
CA LEU A 47 -1.48 5.59 2.94
C LEU A 47 -2.62 5.31 3.94
N LYS A 48 -3.57 4.45 3.54
CA LYS A 48 -4.65 4.01 4.42
C LYS A 48 -4.14 3.29 5.65
N LEU A 49 -3.27 2.31 5.46
CA LEU A 49 -2.81 1.46 6.54
C LEU A 49 -1.90 2.21 7.54
N ILE A 50 -1.06 3.13 7.05
CA ILE A 50 -0.30 4.07 7.88
C ILE A 50 -1.26 4.88 8.76
N SER A 51 -2.35 5.38 8.17
CA SER A 51 -3.34 6.14 8.90
C SER A 51 -4.02 5.32 9.99
N GLU A 52 -4.52 4.12 9.67
CA GLU A 52 -5.18 3.23 10.64
C GLU A 52 -4.23 2.80 11.77
N LYS A 53 -2.94 2.60 11.48
CA LYS A 53 -1.92 2.22 12.45
C LYS A 53 -1.24 3.39 13.17
N ASN A 54 -1.58 4.65 12.85
CA ASN A 54 -0.87 5.82 13.38
C ASN A 54 -0.86 5.88 14.91
N GLN A 55 -1.99 5.55 15.55
CA GLN A 55 -2.11 5.53 17.01
C GLN A 55 -1.37 4.32 17.61
N GLU A 56 -1.65 3.10 17.12
CA GLU A 56 -1.04 1.86 17.61
C GLU A 56 0.50 1.91 17.53
N ASN A 57 1.03 2.39 16.41
CA ASN A 57 2.48 2.44 16.16
C ASN A 57 3.13 3.76 16.59
N HIS A 58 2.37 4.69 17.16
CA HIS A 58 2.86 5.99 17.64
C HIS A 58 3.68 6.75 16.58
N TYR A 59 3.25 6.72 15.30
CA TYR A 59 3.97 7.43 14.25
C TYR A 59 3.97 8.95 14.47
N GLY A 60 2.97 9.48 15.17
CA GLY A 60 2.88 10.91 15.47
C GLY A 60 2.60 11.74 14.20
N LEU A 61 1.89 11.15 13.24
CA LEU A 61 1.43 11.88 12.06
C LEU A 61 0.28 12.80 12.44
N PRO A 62 0.28 14.06 11.96
CA PRO A 62 -0.77 15.02 12.27
C PRO A 62 -2.10 14.64 11.60
N SER A 63 -3.23 15.04 12.19
CA SER A 63 -4.56 14.67 11.68
C SER A 63 -4.82 15.04 10.21
N HIS A 64 -4.26 16.15 9.73
CA HIS A 64 -4.45 16.60 8.35
C HIS A 64 -3.75 15.72 7.30
N VAL A 65 -2.88 14.78 7.67
CA VAL A 65 -2.29 13.81 6.72
C VAL A 65 -2.90 12.42 6.84
N LEU A 66 -3.84 12.23 7.76
CA LEU A 66 -4.52 10.95 7.98
C LEU A 66 -5.67 10.77 7.01
N TRP A 67 -6.05 9.52 6.77
CA TRP A 67 -7.09 9.11 5.84
C TRP A 67 -8.40 9.91 5.99
N ASP A 68 -8.81 10.17 7.23
CA ASP A 68 -10.04 10.91 7.55
C ASP A 68 -10.01 12.38 7.07
N SER A 69 -8.84 12.99 6.86
CA SER A 69 -8.75 14.39 6.44
C SER A 69 -9.07 14.61 4.96
N TYR A 70 -8.96 13.56 4.14
CA TYR A 70 -9.12 13.66 2.70
C TYR A 70 -10.11 12.65 2.12
N ARG A 71 -10.54 11.62 2.86
CA ARG A 71 -11.50 10.62 2.35
C ARG A 71 -12.82 11.22 1.86
N GLU A 72 -13.22 12.39 2.36
CA GLU A 72 -14.43 13.10 1.94
C GLU A 72 -14.23 14.01 0.72
N LYS A 73 -12.99 14.36 0.36
CA LYS A 73 -12.69 15.14 -0.84
C LYS A 73 -13.03 14.36 -2.11
N ASP A 74 -13.12 15.04 -3.25
CA ASP A 74 -13.44 14.43 -4.54
C ASP A 74 -12.65 15.07 -5.69
N GLY A 75 -12.58 14.37 -6.82
CA GLY A 75 -12.01 14.85 -8.07
C GLY A 75 -10.57 15.36 -7.91
N VAL A 76 -10.28 16.47 -8.60
CA VAL A 76 -8.96 17.10 -8.62
C VAL A 76 -8.54 17.56 -7.23
N GLU A 77 -9.47 18.01 -6.38
CA GLU A 77 -9.15 18.43 -5.01
C GLU A 77 -8.56 17.27 -4.20
N LEU A 78 -9.17 16.08 -4.29
CA LEU A 78 -8.67 14.88 -3.62
C LEU A 78 -7.28 14.49 -4.15
N LEU A 79 -7.09 14.50 -5.47
CA LEU A 79 -5.83 14.17 -6.12
C LEU A 79 -4.70 15.12 -5.68
N SER A 80 -4.93 16.44 -5.80
CA SER A 80 -3.97 17.46 -5.36
C SER A 80 -3.69 17.38 -3.87
N TYR A 81 -4.70 17.13 -3.03
CA TYR A 81 -4.48 17.00 -1.59
C TYR A 81 -3.55 15.83 -1.25
N ILE A 82 -3.73 14.68 -1.91
CA ILE A 82 -2.86 13.52 -1.69
C ILE A 82 -1.44 13.83 -2.18
N ASN A 83 -1.30 14.38 -3.38
CA ASN A 83 0.00 14.64 -4.01
C ASN A 83 0.80 15.76 -3.35
N ASP A 84 0.14 16.85 -2.95
CA ASP A 84 0.81 18.07 -2.49
C ASP A 84 0.98 18.11 -0.96
N ILE A 85 0.12 17.39 -0.23
CA ILE A 85 0.09 17.45 1.24
C ILE A 85 0.40 16.08 1.86
N VAL A 86 -0.31 15.02 1.49
CA VAL A 86 -0.21 13.74 2.20
C VAL A 86 1.12 13.06 1.90
N ILE A 87 1.43 12.81 0.63
CA ILE A 87 2.63 12.10 0.19
C ILE A 87 3.92 12.79 0.68
N PRO A 88 4.12 14.11 0.49
CA PRO A 88 5.35 14.77 0.90
C PRO A 88 5.58 14.72 2.42
N ARG A 89 4.50 14.78 3.22
CA ARG A 89 4.59 14.74 4.69
C ARG A 89 4.94 13.34 5.17
N ILE A 90 4.36 12.31 4.56
CA ILE A 90 4.64 10.92 4.91
C ILE A 90 6.06 10.54 4.47
N ASN A 91 6.48 10.93 3.26
CA ASN A 91 7.88 10.75 2.83
C ASN A 91 8.85 11.44 3.80
N LYS A 92 8.61 12.71 4.18
CA LYS A 92 9.45 13.40 5.17
C LYS A 92 9.54 12.65 6.50
N LYS A 93 8.51 11.89 6.88
CA LYS A 93 8.47 11.13 8.14
C LYS A 93 9.23 9.81 8.05
N PHE A 94 9.09 9.07 6.94
CA PHE A 94 9.55 7.68 6.83
C PHE A 94 10.78 7.50 5.94
N THR A 95 11.09 8.46 5.08
CA THR A 95 12.29 8.44 4.24
C THR A 95 13.52 8.85 5.05
N SER A 96 14.56 8.03 5.00
CA SER A 96 15.92 8.40 5.41
C SER A 96 16.70 8.92 4.19
N ILE A 97 17.70 9.78 4.41
CA ILE A 97 18.51 10.43 3.37
C ILE A 97 19.04 9.43 2.32
N ASP A 98 19.34 8.20 2.72
CA ASP A 98 20.00 7.19 1.87
C ASP A 98 19.04 6.23 1.13
N SER A 99 17.72 6.32 1.35
CA SER A 99 16.76 5.28 0.93
C SER A 99 15.78 5.67 -0.19
N GLY A 100 15.78 6.94 -0.62
CA GLY A 100 14.80 7.47 -1.58
C GLY A 100 13.37 7.53 -1.01
N ASP A 101 12.49 8.20 -1.73
CA ASP A 101 11.10 8.39 -1.29
C ASP A 101 10.32 7.09 -1.20
N LEU A 102 9.54 6.95 -0.12
CA LEU A 102 8.68 5.79 0.12
C LEU A 102 7.47 5.76 -0.83
N PHE A 103 6.93 6.94 -1.15
CA PHE A 103 5.75 7.14 -1.99
C PHE A 103 6.06 8.07 -3.16
N THR A 104 5.51 7.75 -4.32
CA THR A 104 5.50 8.64 -5.48
C THR A 104 4.13 9.31 -5.62
N VAL A 105 4.11 10.52 -6.20
CA VAL A 105 2.84 11.19 -6.56
C VAL A 105 1.99 10.29 -7.46
N LEU A 106 0.67 10.36 -7.28
CA LEU A 106 -0.30 9.67 -8.12
C LEU A 106 -0.32 10.30 -9.51
N SER A 107 -0.33 9.47 -10.56
CA SER A 107 -0.33 9.88 -11.97
C SER A 107 -1.71 9.74 -12.64
N ILE A 108 -2.77 9.70 -11.83
CA ILE A 108 -4.17 9.74 -12.28
C ILE A 108 -4.43 11.01 -13.09
N GLN A 109 -5.06 10.87 -14.26
CA GLN A 109 -5.42 12.01 -15.11
C GLN A 109 -6.50 12.86 -14.42
N GLU A 110 -6.35 14.19 -14.44
CA GLU A 110 -7.26 15.11 -13.74
C GLU A 110 -8.72 14.98 -14.19
N ASP A 111 -8.96 14.77 -15.49
CA ASP A 111 -10.29 14.56 -16.08
C ASP A 111 -10.95 13.24 -15.61
N LYS A 112 -10.17 12.35 -14.99
CA LYS A 112 -10.59 11.06 -14.46
C LYS A 112 -10.43 10.94 -12.94
N ALA A 113 -10.18 12.06 -12.25
CA ALA A 113 -9.94 12.07 -10.81
C ALA A 113 -11.14 11.55 -9.98
N SER A 114 -12.35 11.52 -10.53
CA SER A 114 -13.51 10.85 -9.90
C SER A 114 -13.27 9.35 -9.64
N LYS A 115 -12.42 8.69 -10.43
CA LYS A 115 -12.02 7.29 -10.21
C LYS A 115 -11.21 7.11 -8.94
N LEU A 116 -10.42 8.11 -8.55
CA LEU A 116 -9.70 8.10 -7.27
C LEU A 116 -10.67 8.04 -6.09
N LYS A 117 -11.78 8.80 -6.16
CA LYS A 117 -12.82 8.76 -5.12
C LYS A 117 -13.47 7.38 -5.02
N GLU A 118 -13.74 6.72 -6.14
CA GLU A 118 -14.26 5.34 -6.13
C GLU A 118 -13.29 4.38 -5.41
N ILE A 119 -11.98 4.52 -5.65
CA ILE A 119 -10.94 3.71 -4.97
C ILE A 119 -10.90 4.02 -3.47
N ILE A 120 -10.87 5.31 -3.10
CA ILE A 120 -10.87 5.74 -1.70
C ILE A 120 -12.09 5.18 -0.97
N ASN A 121 -13.30 5.33 -1.53
CA ASN A 121 -14.52 4.80 -0.91
C ASN A 121 -14.48 3.27 -0.77
N LYS A 122 -13.96 2.57 -1.78
CA LYS A 122 -13.84 1.11 -1.71
C LYS A 122 -12.86 0.68 -0.62
N LEU A 123 -11.68 1.29 -0.57
CA LEU A 123 -10.69 0.99 0.46
C LEU A 123 -11.22 1.37 1.85
N ASP A 124 -11.89 2.50 1.97
CA ASP A 124 -12.50 3.00 3.21
C ASP A 124 -13.54 2.05 3.81
N SER A 125 -14.25 1.32 2.95
CA SER A 125 -15.27 0.36 3.38
C SER A 125 -14.74 -0.83 4.18
N VAL A 126 -13.42 -0.98 4.35
CA VAL A 126 -12.79 -2.02 5.18
C VAL A 126 -11.88 -1.40 6.24
N ASP A 127 -11.57 -2.15 7.30
CA ASP A 127 -10.51 -1.79 8.24
C ASP A 127 -9.30 -2.70 8.06
N LEU A 128 -8.31 -2.26 7.30
CA LEU A 128 -7.17 -3.12 6.91
C LEU A 128 -6.31 -3.49 8.13
N SER A 129 -6.28 -2.62 9.14
CA SER A 129 -5.53 -2.83 10.37
C SER A 129 -6.03 -4.00 11.21
N THR A 130 -7.32 -4.35 11.07
CA THR A 130 -8.01 -5.41 11.81
C THR A 130 -8.03 -6.76 11.08
N ILE A 131 -7.76 -6.77 9.77
CA ILE A 131 -7.70 -8.00 8.99
C ILE A 131 -6.49 -8.82 9.46
N ASP A 132 -6.67 -10.14 9.52
CA ASP A 132 -5.62 -11.10 9.83
C ASP A 132 -4.39 -10.91 8.92
N THR A 133 -3.20 -11.00 9.51
CA THR A 133 -1.92 -10.87 8.79
C THR A 133 -1.79 -11.89 7.67
N ASP A 134 -2.24 -13.12 7.87
CA ASP A 134 -2.16 -14.18 6.87
C ASP A 134 -3.05 -13.85 5.66
N ILE A 135 -4.28 -13.39 5.92
CA ILE A 135 -5.22 -12.96 4.86
C ILE A 135 -4.64 -11.79 4.05
N LYS A 136 -3.98 -10.83 4.72
CA LYS A 136 -3.31 -9.71 4.04
C LYS A 136 -2.15 -10.22 3.19
N GLY A 137 -1.23 -10.98 3.79
CA GLY A 137 -0.04 -11.52 3.12
C GLY A 137 -0.42 -12.28 1.84
N ASP A 138 -1.39 -13.18 1.97
CA ASP A 138 -1.93 -13.97 0.88
C ASP A 138 -2.53 -13.12 -0.26
N ALA A 139 -3.31 -12.09 0.08
CA ALA A 139 -3.94 -11.21 -0.91
C ALA A 139 -2.91 -10.34 -1.63
N PHE A 140 -1.89 -9.87 -0.89
CA PHE A 140 -0.77 -9.14 -1.47
C PHE A 140 0.07 -10.02 -2.39
N GLU A 141 0.40 -11.24 -1.98
CA GLU A 141 1.15 -12.19 -2.81
C GLU A 141 0.39 -12.47 -4.12
N TYR A 142 -0.90 -12.77 -4.05
CA TYR A 142 -1.73 -12.95 -5.23
C TYR A 142 -1.70 -11.72 -6.15
N PHE A 143 -1.75 -10.52 -5.56
CA PHE A 143 -1.73 -9.27 -6.32
C PHE A 143 -0.38 -9.03 -7.01
N ILE A 144 0.74 -9.33 -6.33
CA ILE A 144 2.10 -9.29 -6.89
C ILE A 144 2.27 -10.32 -8.01
N GLU A 145 1.81 -11.56 -7.81
CA GLU A 145 1.86 -12.61 -8.83
C GLU A 145 1.07 -12.22 -10.09
N LYS A 146 -0.13 -11.66 -9.90
CA LYS A 146 -0.98 -11.23 -11.01
C LYS A 146 -0.38 -10.07 -11.79
N TYR A 147 0.26 -9.15 -11.08
CA TYR A 147 1.03 -8.07 -11.65
C TYR A 147 2.20 -8.60 -12.50
N ASN A 148 3.03 -9.48 -11.94
CA ASN A 148 4.21 -10.03 -12.60
C ASN A 148 3.83 -10.85 -13.84
N SER A 149 2.75 -11.63 -13.76
CA SER A 149 2.24 -12.44 -14.89
C SER A 149 1.77 -11.60 -16.08
N THR A 150 1.51 -10.30 -15.89
CA THR A 150 1.08 -9.37 -16.95
C THR A 150 2.28 -8.69 -17.63
N ASN A 151 3.47 -8.73 -17.02
CA ASN A 151 4.71 -8.10 -17.49
C ASN A 151 5.73 -9.14 -17.99
N ASN A 152 5.33 -10.05 -18.89
CA ASN A 152 6.20 -11.08 -19.47
C ASN A 152 7.47 -10.57 -20.19
N ASP A 153 7.69 -9.25 -20.31
CA ASP A 153 8.81 -8.65 -21.02
C ASP A 153 10.00 -8.23 -20.12
N LEU A 154 9.86 -8.22 -18.80
CA LEU A 154 10.97 -7.95 -17.88
C LEU A 154 11.19 -9.20 -17.06
N GLY A 155 12.09 -10.08 -17.52
CA GLY A 155 12.42 -11.38 -16.91
C GLY A 155 13.00 -11.35 -15.48
N GLU A 156 12.78 -10.27 -14.73
CA GLU A 156 13.20 -10.12 -13.34
C GLU A 156 12.02 -9.68 -12.48
N TYR A 157 11.71 -10.49 -11.46
CA TYR A 157 10.76 -10.18 -10.41
C TYR A 157 11.30 -9.00 -9.58
N PHE A 158 10.88 -7.78 -9.89
CA PHE A 158 11.29 -6.60 -9.14
C PHE A 158 10.11 -6.02 -8.35
N THR A 159 10.03 -6.40 -7.07
CA THR A 159 9.26 -5.64 -6.07
C THR A 159 10.19 -4.53 -5.54
N PRO A 160 9.88 -3.24 -5.75
CA PRO A 160 10.70 -2.16 -5.21
C PRO A 160 10.99 -2.36 -3.71
N ARG A 161 12.27 -2.23 -3.32
CA ARG A 161 12.73 -2.50 -1.94
C ARG A 161 11.97 -1.71 -0.87
N HIS A 162 11.46 -0.54 -1.21
CA HIS A 162 10.64 0.28 -0.32
C HIS A 162 9.27 -0.37 -0.01
N LEU A 163 8.65 -1.04 -0.99
CA LEU A 163 7.40 -1.79 -0.79
C LEU A 163 7.65 -3.06 0.04
N VAL A 164 8.76 -3.76 -0.17
CA VAL A 164 9.14 -4.94 0.64
C VAL A 164 9.33 -4.56 2.11
N LYS A 165 10.10 -3.50 2.38
CA LYS A 165 10.32 -3.02 3.75
C LYS A 165 9.02 -2.59 4.43
N PHE A 166 8.13 -1.94 3.68
CA PHE A 166 6.84 -1.52 4.20
C PHE A 166 5.86 -2.70 4.40
N LEU A 167 5.90 -3.71 3.53
CA LEU A 167 5.19 -4.98 3.72
C LEU A 167 5.63 -5.68 5.00
N VAL A 168 6.93 -5.70 5.31
CA VAL A 168 7.43 -6.22 6.60
C VAL A 168 6.89 -5.41 7.78
N ASP A 169 6.90 -4.09 7.69
CA ASP A 169 6.39 -3.22 8.76
C ASP A 169 4.87 -3.38 8.99
N ILE A 170 4.11 -3.68 7.94
CA ILE A 170 2.66 -3.96 7.99
C ILE A 170 2.37 -5.34 8.56
N LEU A 171 3.05 -6.35 8.03
CA LEU A 171 2.79 -7.74 8.38
C LEU A 171 3.27 -8.02 9.80
N LYS A 172 4.16 -7.18 10.36
CA LYS A 172 4.82 -7.37 11.67
C LYS A 172 5.15 -8.85 11.92
N PRO A 173 5.81 -9.54 10.95
CA PRO A 173 6.11 -10.96 11.08
C PRO A 173 6.88 -11.19 12.40
N LYS A 174 6.52 -12.25 13.12
CA LYS A 174 7.13 -12.57 14.40
C LYS A 174 8.54 -13.09 14.20
N PHE A 175 9.35 -12.95 15.24
CA PHE A 175 10.69 -13.50 15.27
C PHE A 175 10.66 -15.02 14.97
N GLY A 176 11.43 -15.45 13.97
CA GLY A 176 11.47 -16.85 13.51
C GLY A 176 10.50 -17.18 12.36
N GLU A 177 9.58 -16.29 12.00
CA GLU A 177 8.75 -16.44 10.80
C GLU A 177 9.58 -16.11 9.56
N LYS A 178 9.55 -17.01 8.57
CA LYS A 178 10.20 -16.82 7.27
C LYS A 178 9.15 -16.26 6.32
N ILE A 179 9.27 -15.00 5.92
CA ILE A 179 8.59 -14.53 4.70
C ILE A 179 9.41 -15.07 3.54
N TYR A 180 8.87 -16.11 2.91
CA TYR A 180 9.52 -16.76 1.77
C TYR A 180 9.05 -16.06 0.50
N ASP A 181 9.88 -15.17 -0.04
CA ASP A 181 9.75 -14.79 -1.45
C ASP A 181 10.52 -15.83 -2.26
N SER A 182 9.80 -16.68 -3.01
CA SER A 182 10.43 -17.75 -3.80
C SER A 182 11.02 -17.25 -5.12
N LYS A 183 10.86 -15.97 -5.50
CA LYS A 183 11.18 -15.52 -6.87
C LYS A 183 11.88 -14.16 -6.97
N THR A 184 11.92 -13.36 -5.91
CA THR A 184 12.96 -12.34 -5.70
C THR A 184 13.86 -12.84 -4.58
N ILE A 185 15.19 -12.84 -4.78
CA ILE A 185 16.16 -13.23 -3.73
C ILE A 185 16.02 -12.26 -2.56
N THR A 186 15.13 -12.55 -1.61
CA THR A 186 15.05 -11.87 -0.32
C THR A 186 14.43 -12.82 0.69
N MET A 187 15.27 -13.60 1.37
CA MET A 187 14.88 -14.20 2.64
C MET A 187 14.90 -13.10 3.70
N ILE A 188 13.73 -12.69 4.20
CA ILE A 188 13.66 -11.77 5.33
C ILE A 188 13.84 -12.61 6.60
N GLN A 189 15.09 -12.76 7.05
CA GLN A 189 15.37 -13.31 8.37
C GLN A 189 15.29 -12.20 9.42
N ILE A 190 14.29 -12.28 10.30
CA ILE A 190 14.24 -11.45 11.49
C ILE A 190 15.13 -12.12 12.54
N GLN A 191 16.34 -11.61 12.75
CA GLN A 191 17.23 -12.04 13.83
C GLN A 191 17.10 -11.15 15.08
N SER A 192 17.14 -11.74 16.27
CA SER A 192 17.06 -11.03 17.54
C SER A 192 18.46 -10.64 17.97
N ALA A 193 18.77 -9.35 17.87
CA ALA A 193 19.54 -8.59 18.86
C ALA A 193 19.80 -7.19 18.29
N GLY A 194 19.02 -6.20 18.75
CA GLY A 194 19.37 -4.78 18.63
C GLY A 194 19.43 -4.20 17.21
N LYS A 195 18.29 -3.70 16.72
CA LYS A 195 18.18 -2.68 15.64
C LYS A 195 19.06 -2.91 14.40
N ARG A 196 18.65 -3.79 13.48
CA ARG A 196 18.90 -3.62 12.03
C ARG A 196 18.13 -4.65 11.22
N LEU A 197 17.25 -4.16 10.33
CA LEU A 197 16.80 -4.92 9.16
C LEU A 197 17.99 -5.00 8.22
N GLN A 198 18.62 -6.16 8.07
CA GLN A 198 19.56 -6.40 6.98
C GLN A 198 18.82 -7.06 5.83
N LEU A 199 18.65 -6.31 4.75
CA LEU A 199 18.29 -6.84 3.43
C LEU A 199 19.54 -7.51 2.86
N GLY A 200 19.70 -8.81 3.14
CA GLY A 200 20.72 -9.63 2.51
C GLY A 200 20.29 -9.98 1.09
N VAL A 201 20.99 -9.42 0.09
CA VAL A 201 21.01 -9.97 -1.27
C VAL A 201 22.01 -11.12 -1.24
N LEU A 202 21.59 -12.33 -1.59
CA LEU A 202 22.53 -13.39 -1.99
C LEU A 202 22.87 -13.20 -3.46
#